data_AF-A0A2T7NLN0-F1
#
_entry.id   AF-A0A2T7NLN0-F1
#
_cell.length_a   1.000
_cell.length_b   1.000
_cell.length_c   1.000
_cell.angle_alpha   90.00
_cell.angle_beta   90.00
_cell.angle_gamma   90.00
#
_symmetry.space_group_name_H-M   'P 1'
#
loop_
_entity.id
_entity.type
_entity.pdbx_description
1 polymer ?
#
loop_
_entity_poly.entity_id
_entity_poly.type
_entity_poly.pdbx_seq_one_letter_code
_entity_poly.pdbx_strand_id
1 'polypeptide(L)'
;MSLLLQLTIVLSAYAVTGIVGNVLVLIVYGRAKHKMSFSVYIRVLAVVDLLVCCVIIPYTIAFEWQAVTSDVACRGLEILRHALVTFSCHTLCAIAGERYLSVSRPLRLHRAETAKSITAAIAITSVIIAFPSATIFSVSLDDVTSQRICAENETTEVTSREGRA
;
A
#
# COMPACT_ATOMS: atom_id res chain seq x y z
N MET A 1 -18.59 -15.26 11.19
CA MET A 1 -19.01 -14.07 11.94
C MET A 1 -17.94 -13.59 12.94
N SER A 2 -17.52 -14.42 13.91
CA SER A 2 -16.60 -14.01 14.99
C SER A 2 -15.23 -13.53 14.49
N LEU A 3 -14.66 -14.19 13.48
CA LEU A 3 -13.37 -13.81 12.88
C LEU A 3 -13.42 -12.44 12.18
N LEU A 4 -14.49 -12.14 11.44
CA LEU A 4 -14.67 -10.85 10.76
C LEU A 4 -14.80 -9.69 11.76
N LEU A 5 -15.49 -9.92 12.87
CA LEU A 5 -15.59 -8.95 13.96
C LEU A 5 -14.20 -8.69 14.58
N GLN A 6 -13.44 -9.73 14.86
CA GLN A 6 -12.07 -9.61 15.38
C GLN A 6 -11.17 -8.84 14.42
N LEU A 7 -11.21 -9.17 13.12
CA LEU A 7 -10.44 -8.48 12.09
C LEU A 7 -10.80 -6.99 12.01
N THR A 8 -12.10 -6.67 12.00
CA THR A 8 -12.59 -5.29 11.95
C THR A 8 -12.10 -4.48 13.14
N ILE A 9 -12.16 -5.03 14.37
CA ILE A 9 -11.69 -4.38 15.58
C ILE A 9 -10.17 -4.12 15.48
N VAL A 10 -9.38 -5.13 15.13
CA VAL A 10 -7.92 -5.00 15.01
C VAL A 10 -7.52 -3.98 13.96
N LEU A 11 -8.12 -4.04 12.77
CA LEU A 11 -7.85 -3.10 11.69
C LEU A 11 -8.23 -1.67 12.06
N SER A 12 -9.38 -1.47 12.72
CA SER A 12 -9.78 -0.14 13.20
C SER A 12 -8.81 0.44 14.23
N ALA A 13 -8.32 -0.39 15.16
CA ALA A 13 -7.32 0.02 16.14
C ALA A 13 -5.99 0.39 15.46
N TYR A 14 -5.56 -0.39 14.47
CA TYR A 14 -4.38 -0.09 13.65
C TYR A 14 -4.56 1.23 12.88
N ALA A 15 -5.74 1.48 12.31
CA ALA A 15 -6.03 2.75 11.63
C ALA A 15 -5.90 3.95 12.57
N VAL A 16 -6.52 3.89 13.75
CA VAL A 16 -6.50 5.00 14.71
C VAL A 16 -5.09 5.28 15.20
N THR A 17 -4.37 4.24 15.63
CA THR A 17 -2.99 4.36 16.10
C THR A 17 -2.05 4.83 14.99
N GLY A 18 -2.20 4.29 13.78
CA GLY A 18 -1.45 4.69 12.59
C GLY A 18 -1.69 6.14 12.20
N ILE A 19 -2.94 6.62 12.22
CA ILE A 19 -3.26 8.02 11.92
C ILE A 19 -2.60 8.95 12.94
N VAL A 20 -2.79 8.68 14.24
CA VAL A 20 -2.22 9.53 15.29
C VAL A 20 -0.70 9.55 15.20
N GLY A 21 -0.06 8.38 15.06
CA GLY A 21 1.40 8.26 14.95
C GLY A 21 1.96 8.99 13.72
N ASN A 22 1.38 8.77 12.54
CA ASN A 22 1.90 9.37 11.31
C ASN A 22 1.63 10.87 11.20
N VAL A 23 0.53 11.38 11.76
CA VAL A 23 0.31 12.83 11.88
C VAL A 23 1.37 13.46 12.79
N LEU A 24 1.70 12.83 13.91
CA LEU A 24 2.77 13.31 14.79
C LEU A 24 4.13 13.33 14.08
N VAL A 25 4.44 12.28 13.30
CA VAL A 25 5.65 12.23 12.47
C VAL A 25 5.69 13.41 11.49
N LEU A 26 4.61 13.69 10.78
CA LEU A 26 4.54 14.85 9.88
C LEU A 26 4.74 16.18 10.61
N ILE A 27 4.18 16.34 11.81
CA ILE A 27 4.35 17.55 12.61
C ILE A 27 5.82 17.72 13.03
N VAL A 28 6.45 16.68 13.57
CA VAL A 28 7.83 16.71 14.06
C VAL A 28 8.81 16.95 12.90
N TYR A 29 8.71 16.16 11.83
CA TYR A 29 9.60 16.26 10.68
C TYR A 29 9.29 17.45 9.77
N GLY A 30 8.09 18.01 9.83
CA GLY A 30 7.72 19.26 9.16
C GLY A 30 8.34 20.49 9.82
N ARG A 31 8.54 20.47 11.15
CA ARG A 31 9.19 21.56 11.90
C ARG A 31 10.71 21.45 11.98
N ALA A 32 11.27 20.28 11.68
CA ALA A 32 12.71 20.09 11.64
C ALA A 32 13.35 20.88 10.48
N LYS A 33 14.27 21.81 10.79
CA LYS A 33 14.99 22.61 9.78
C LYS A 33 16.06 21.82 9.01
N HIS A 34 16.40 20.60 9.45
CA HIS A 34 17.49 19.81 8.88
C HIS A 34 17.04 19.05 7.63
N LYS A 35 17.53 19.47 6.45
CA LYS A 35 17.20 18.88 5.14
C LYS A 35 18.08 17.67 4.81
N MET A 36 18.04 16.63 5.66
CA MET A 36 18.74 15.37 5.37
C MET A 36 17.86 14.47 4.49
N SER A 37 18.46 13.64 3.62
CA SER A 37 17.75 12.67 2.77
C SER A 37 16.74 11.82 3.53
N PHE A 38 17.13 11.30 4.70
CA PHE A 38 16.27 10.50 5.56
C PHE A 38 14.96 11.19 5.98
N SER A 39 14.99 12.51 6.21
CA SER A 39 13.79 13.28 6.57
C SER A 39 12.81 13.40 5.39
N VAL A 40 13.23 13.14 4.15
CA VAL A 40 12.33 13.04 3.00
C VAL A 40 11.59 11.70 3.03
N TYR A 41 12.31 10.58 3.14
CA TYR A 41 11.68 9.25 3.18
C TYR A 41 10.68 9.09 4.32
N ILE A 42 11.02 9.59 5.52
CA ILE A 42 10.08 9.52 6.65
C ILE A 42 8.78 10.28 6.37
N ARG A 43 8.87 11.48 5.78
CA ARG A 43 7.67 12.26 5.47
C ARG A 43 6.82 11.58 4.41
N VAL A 44 7.45 10.99 3.40
CA VAL A 44 6.78 10.24 2.35
C VAL A 44 6.10 8.99 2.93
N LEU A 45 6.80 8.25 3.77
CA LEU A 45 6.27 7.06 4.44
C LEU A 45 5.06 7.43 5.31
N ALA A 46 5.14 8.52 6.08
CA ALA A 46 4.02 8.99 6.89
C ALA A 46 2.78 9.38 6.05
N VAL A 47 2.96 9.97 4.87
CA VAL A 47 1.85 10.26 3.95
C VAL A 47 1.23 8.96 3.42
N VAL A 48 2.06 7.99 3.06
CA VAL A 48 1.59 6.69 2.55
C VAL A 48 0.85 5.91 3.62
N ASP A 49 1.37 5.87 4.85
CA ASP A 49 0.70 5.20 5.96
C ASP A 49 -0.64 5.86 6.29
N LEU A 50 -0.75 7.20 6.18
CA LEU A 50 -2.04 7.89 6.31
C LEU A 50 -3.02 7.49 5.20
N LEU A 51 -2.56 7.37 3.95
CA LEU A 51 -3.40 6.88 2.86
C LEU A 51 -3.87 5.43 3.11
N VAL A 52 -2.97 4.57 3.59
CA VAL A 52 -3.32 3.20 3.97
C VAL A 52 -4.36 3.19 5.09
N CYS A 53 -4.13 3.96 6.15
CA CYS A 53 -5.02 3.99 7.31
C CYS A 53 -6.40 4.58 6.99
N CYS A 54 -6.46 5.62 6.18
CA CYS A 54 -7.69 6.33 5.87
C CYS A 54 -8.49 5.73 4.70
N VAL A 55 -7.84 5.04 3.76
CA VAL A 55 -8.48 4.54 2.53
C VAL A 55 -8.44 3.02 2.44
N ILE A 56 -7.26 2.41 2.61
CA ILE A 56 -7.10 0.97 2.39
C ILE A 56 -7.70 0.15 3.52
N ILE A 57 -7.57 0.58 4.78
CA ILE A 57 -8.19 -0.13 5.91
C ILE A 57 -9.72 -0.16 5.81
N PRO A 58 -10.43 0.98 5.64
CA PRO A 58 -11.89 0.93 5.51
C PRO A 58 -12.31 0.15 4.26
N TYR A 59 -11.56 0.24 3.16
CA TYR A 59 -11.78 -0.62 1.99
C TYR A 59 -11.61 -2.11 2.31
N THR A 60 -10.58 -2.49 3.08
CA THR A 60 -10.36 -3.88 3.54
C THR A 60 -11.57 -4.38 4.31
N ILE A 61 -12.07 -3.59 5.23
CA ILE A 61 -13.26 -3.95 6.01
C ILE A 61 -14.46 -4.09 5.06
N ALA A 62 -14.69 -3.14 4.16
CA ALA A 62 -15.79 -3.24 3.20
C ALA A 62 -15.69 -4.48 2.28
N PHE A 63 -14.48 -4.85 1.87
CA PHE A 63 -14.21 -6.03 1.05
C PHE A 63 -14.53 -7.33 1.79
N GLU A 64 -14.03 -7.48 3.02
CA GLU A 64 -14.27 -8.66 3.87
C GLU A 64 -15.76 -8.85 4.23
N TRP A 65 -16.51 -7.75 4.30
CA TRP A 65 -17.95 -7.75 4.51
C TRP A 65 -18.75 -7.83 3.19
N GLN A 66 -18.10 -8.06 2.05
CA GLN A 66 -18.73 -8.17 0.73
C GLN A 66 -19.60 -6.96 0.34
N ALA A 67 -19.26 -5.77 0.86
CA ALA A 67 -20.02 -4.53 0.65
C ALA A 67 -19.57 -3.75 -0.61
N VAL A 68 -18.51 -4.20 -1.28
CA VAL A 68 -17.96 -3.55 -2.48
C VAL A 68 -18.69 -4.06 -3.73
N THR A 69 -19.59 -3.25 -4.27
CA THR A 69 -20.44 -3.60 -5.41
C THR A 69 -20.04 -2.93 -6.73
N SER A 70 -19.13 -1.95 -6.68
CA SER A 70 -18.68 -1.17 -7.84
C SER A 70 -17.38 -1.73 -8.41
N ASP A 71 -17.40 -2.11 -9.69
CA ASP A 71 -16.24 -2.68 -10.40
C ASP A 71 -15.05 -1.69 -10.48
N VAL A 72 -15.35 -0.40 -10.71
CA VAL A 72 -14.33 0.66 -10.73
C VAL A 72 -13.68 0.82 -9.36
N ALA A 73 -14.47 0.77 -8.28
CA ALA A 73 -13.95 0.90 -6.92
C ALA A 73 -13.13 -0.33 -6.53
N CYS A 74 -13.62 -1.53 -6.84
CA CYS A 74 -12.93 -2.82 -6.62
C CYS A 74 -11.54 -2.81 -7.27
N ARG A 75 -11.47 -2.60 -8.59
CA ARG A 75 -10.20 -2.60 -9.32
C ARG A 75 -9.26 -1.48 -8.89
N GLY A 76 -9.80 -0.25 -8.76
CA GLY A 76 -9.01 0.91 -8.39
C GLY A 76 -8.40 0.81 -6.99
N LEU A 77 -9.20 0.35 -6.01
CA LEU A 77 -8.75 0.21 -4.63
C LEU A 77 -7.82 -1.00 -4.44
N GLU A 78 -7.99 -2.08 -5.21
CA GLU A 78 -7.02 -3.19 -5.23
C GLU A 78 -5.67 -2.79 -5.83
N ILE A 79 -5.66 -2.06 -6.96
CA ILE A 79 -4.42 -1.49 -7.50
C ILE A 79 -3.76 -0.60 -6.43
N LEU A 80 -4.54 0.28 -5.80
CA LEU A 80 -4.02 1.20 -4.80
C LEU A 80 -3.45 0.45 -3.58
N ARG A 81 -4.15 -0.58 -3.08
CA ARG A 81 -3.67 -1.44 -1.99
C ARG A 81 -2.31 -2.06 -2.35
N HIS A 82 -2.20 -2.72 -3.50
CA HIS A 82 -0.98 -3.37 -3.93
C HIS A 82 0.16 -2.36 -4.17
N ALA A 83 -0.15 -1.21 -4.76
CA ALA A 83 0.82 -0.14 -4.98
C ALA A 83 1.37 0.42 -3.67
N LEU A 84 0.52 0.67 -2.67
CA LEU A 84 0.95 1.24 -1.38
C LEU A 84 1.78 0.24 -0.56
N VAL A 85 1.45 -1.06 -0.59
CA VAL A 85 2.23 -2.11 0.08
C VAL A 85 3.62 -2.24 -0.57
N THR A 86 3.67 -2.34 -1.90
CA THR A 86 4.94 -2.45 -2.63
C THR A 86 5.80 -1.19 -2.45
N PHE A 87 5.18 -0.01 -2.48
CA PHE A 87 5.86 1.26 -2.23
C PHE A 87 6.48 1.34 -0.85
N SER A 88 5.76 0.92 0.18
CA SER A 88 6.24 0.92 1.57
C SER A 88 7.44 -0.01 1.73
N CYS A 89 7.38 -1.22 1.16
CA CYS A 89 8.48 -2.18 1.18
C CYS A 89 9.75 -1.62 0.51
N HIS A 90 9.63 -1.08 -0.70
CA HIS A 90 10.77 -0.46 -1.41
C HIS A 90 11.33 0.75 -0.67
N THR A 91 10.46 1.56 -0.04
CA THR A 91 10.87 2.71 0.77
C THR A 91 11.66 2.26 2.00
N LEU A 92 11.21 1.21 2.70
CA LEU A 92 11.95 0.63 3.83
C LEU A 92 13.31 0.08 3.41
N CYS A 93 13.39 -0.59 2.27
CA CYS A 93 14.67 -1.04 1.69
C CYS A 93 15.60 0.13 1.36
N ALA A 94 15.08 1.20 0.77
CA ALA A 94 15.85 2.41 0.48
C ALA A 94 16.37 3.07 1.76
N ILE A 95 15.52 3.19 2.79
CA ILE A 95 15.91 3.71 4.12
C ILE A 95 17.04 2.85 4.72
N ALA A 96 16.91 1.52 4.68
CA ALA A 96 17.92 0.60 5.19
C ALA A 96 19.25 0.76 4.42
N GLY A 97 19.19 0.88 3.09
CA GLY A 97 20.36 1.10 2.24
C GLY A 97 21.06 2.43 2.53
N GLU A 98 20.32 3.54 2.69
CA GLU A 98 20.91 4.83 3.06
C GLU A 98 21.57 4.78 4.43
N ARG A 99 20.95 4.07 5.40
CA ARG A 99 21.51 3.90 6.74
C ARG A 99 22.80 3.09 6.71
N TYR A 100 22.82 2.02 5.93
CA TYR A 100 24.02 1.22 5.72
C TYR A 100 25.16 2.04 5.09
N LEU A 101 24.87 2.75 3.99
CA LEU A 101 25.86 3.57 3.30
C LEU A 101 26.36 4.74 4.16
N SER A 102 25.50 5.34 4.99
CA SER A 102 25.90 6.39 5.92
C SER A 102 26.90 5.91 6.98
N VAL A 103 26.79 4.65 7.41
CA VAL A 103 27.72 4.04 8.36
C VAL A 103 29.02 3.62 7.67
N SER A 104 28.93 2.98 6.50
CA SER A 104 30.10 2.44 5.80
C SER A 104 30.89 3.49 5.00
N ARG A 105 30.26 4.58 4.56
CA ARG A 105 30.85 5.60 3.66
C ARG A 105 30.43 7.03 4.08
N PRO A 106 30.92 7.54 5.22
CA PRO A 106 30.51 8.83 5.79
C PRO A 106 30.82 10.07 4.90
N LEU A 107 31.66 9.93 3.86
CA LEU A 107 32.06 11.03 2.98
C LEU A 107 31.10 11.29 1.81
N ARG A 108 30.09 10.44 1.57
CA ARG A 108 29.05 10.72 0.55
C ARG A 108 27.86 11.42 1.21
N LEU A 109 27.85 12.75 1.13
CA LEU A 109 26.69 13.59 1.45
C LEU A 109 25.48 13.13 0.62
N HIS A 110 24.57 12.36 1.23
CA HIS A 110 23.28 12.04 0.64
C HIS A 110 22.43 13.29 0.66
N ARG A 111 22.22 13.88 -0.52
CA ARG A 111 21.46 15.11 -0.71
C ARG A 111 19.97 14.78 -0.83
N ALA A 112 19.12 15.59 -0.20
CA ALA A 112 17.66 15.44 -0.24
C ALA A 112 17.07 15.37 -1.66
N GLU A 113 17.73 15.95 -2.66
CA GLU A 113 17.32 15.85 -4.07
C GLU A 113 17.45 14.43 -4.63
N THR A 114 18.51 13.69 -4.26
CA THR A 114 18.67 12.29 -4.65
C THR A 114 17.59 11.41 -4.03
N ALA A 115 17.23 11.68 -2.76
CA ALA A 115 16.15 10.97 -2.08
C ALA A 115 14.79 11.17 -2.74
N LYS A 116 14.48 12.38 -3.23
CA LYS A 116 13.26 12.65 -3.98
C LYS A 116 13.22 11.87 -5.30
N SER A 117 14.33 11.84 -6.03
CA SER A 117 14.45 11.07 -7.28
C SER A 117 14.25 9.57 -7.05
N ILE A 118 14.92 9.01 -6.04
CA ILE A 118 14.76 7.60 -5.64
C ILE A 118 13.30 7.32 -5.25
N THR A 119 12.69 8.20 -4.44
CA THR A 119 11.28 8.07 -4.06
C THR A 119 10.35 8.07 -5.27
N ALA A 120 10.57 8.96 -6.24
CA ALA A 120 9.78 9.01 -7.47
C ALA A 120 9.95 7.74 -8.31
N ALA A 121 11.18 7.22 -8.43
CA ALA A 121 11.43 5.95 -9.10
C ALA A 121 10.69 4.79 -8.40
N ILE A 122 10.74 4.73 -7.06
CA ILE A 122 10.01 3.73 -6.26
C ILE A 122 8.50 3.85 -6.48
N ALA A 123 7.95 5.06 -6.55
CA ALA A 123 6.53 5.27 -6.85
C ALA A 123 6.14 4.67 -8.20
N ILE A 124 6.93 4.95 -9.23
CA ILE A 124 6.69 4.45 -10.59
C ILE A 124 6.79 2.92 -10.62
N THR A 125 7.83 2.33 -10.05
CA THR A 125 8.00 0.87 -10.06
C THR A 125 6.89 0.16 -9.29
N SER A 126 6.45 0.73 -8.16
CA SER A 126 5.37 0.17 -7.34
C SER A 126 4.04 0.16 -8.09
N VAL A 127 3.73 1.23 -8.83
CA VAL A 127 2.52 1.30 -9.66
C VAL A 127 2.57 0.28 -10.81
N ILE A 128 3.73 0.12 -11.46
CA ILE A 128 3.90 -0.88 -12.53
C ILE A 128 3.66 -2.30 -12.00
N ILE A 129 4.21 -2.62 -10.82
CA ILE A 129 4.03 -3.94 -10.19
C ILE A 129 2.57 -4.17 -9.78
N ALA A 130 1.85 -3.12 -9.38
CA ALA A 130 0.45 -3.22 -8.95
C ALA A 130 -0.57 -3.24 -10.09
N PHE A 131 -0.18 -2.86 -11.31
CA PHE A 131 -1.09 -2.79 -12.45
C PHE A 131 -1.79 -4.12 -12.80
N PRO A 132 -1.13 -5.30 -12.76
CA PRO A 132 -1.78 -6.59 -13.03
C PRO A 132 -2.95 -6.89 -12.08
N SER A 133 -2.93 -6.38 -10.85
CA SER A 133 -4.02 -6.59 -9.88
C SER A 133 -5.38 -6.11 -10.41
N ALA A 134 -5.42 -5.11 -11.30
CA ALA A 134 -6.68 -4.66 -11.92
C ALA A 134 -7.34 -5.69 -12.83
N THR A 135 -6.56 -6.65 -13.35
CA THR A 135 -7.06 -7.73 -14.22
C THR A 135 -7.43 -8.98 -13.43
N ILE A 136 -6.87 -9.12 -12.22
CA ILE A 136 -7.10 -10.25 -11.32
C ILE A 136 -8.41 -10.07 -10.56
N PHE A 137 -8.78 -8.85 -10.16
CA PHE A 137 -10.00 -8.60 -9.38
C PHE A 137 -11.12 -8.02 -10.24
N SER A 138 -12.32 -8.55 -10.09
CA SER A 138 -13.52 -8.07 -10.78
C SER A 138 -14.76 -8.20 -9.89
N VAL A 139 -15.83 -7.47 -10.23
CA VAL A 139 -17.12 -7.66 -9.57
C VAL A 139 -17.90 -8.77 -10.26
N SER A 140 -18.19 -9.83 -9.51
CA SER A 140 -18.97 -10.98 -9.94
C SER A 140 -20.31 -11.04 -9.19
N LEU A 141 -21.32 -11.67 -9.81
CA LEU A 141 -22.58 -11.97 -9.13
C LEU A 141 -22.40 -13.27 -8.35
N ASP A 142 -22.64 -13.21 -7.05
CA ASP A 142 -22.66 -14.40 -6.20
C ASP A 142 -23.95 -15.18 -6.47
N ASP A 143 -23.81 -16.42 -6.96
CA ASP A 143 -24.92 -17.26 -7.45
C ASP A 143 -25.90 -17.62 -6.32
N VAL A 144 -25.41 -17.65 -5.06
CA VAL A 144 -26.20 -17.99 -3.87
C VAL A 144 -27.03 -16.82 -3.36
N THR A 145 -26.43 -15.62 -3.31
CA THR A 145 -27.09 -14.43 -2.75
C THR A 145 -27.67 -13.48 -3.80
N SER A 146 -27.43 -13.72 -5.09
CA SER A 146 -27.75 -12.81 -6.20
C SER A 146 -27.21 -11.38 -5.98
N GLN A 147 -26.12 -11.24 -5.23
CA GLN A 147 -25.50 -9.96 -4.89
C GLN A 147 -24.19 -9.77 -5.67
N ARG A 148 -23.88 -8.52 -6.03
CA ARG A 148 -22.59 -8.16 -6.66
C ARG A 148 -21.51 -8.03 -5.60
N ILE A 149 -20.44 -8.81 -5.74
CA ILE A 149 -19.29 -8.78 -4.82
C ILE A 149 -17.98 -8.63 -5.60
N CYS A 150 -17.02 -7.93 -5.02
CA CYS A 150 -15.64 -7.87 -5.53
C CYS A 150 -14.94 -9.18 -5.16
N ALA A 151 -14.47 -9.93 -6.15
CA ALA A 151 -13.79 -11.21 -5.95
C ALA A 151 -12.60 -11.34 -6.91
N GLU A 152 -11.70 -12.28 -6.59
CA GLU A 152 -10.66 -12.70 -7.52
C GLU A 152 -11.31 -13.43 -8.70
N ASN A 153 -10.89 -13.08 -9.91
CA ASN A 153 -11.38 -13.65 -11.14
C ASN A 153 -10.65 -14.99 -11.36
N GLU A 154 -11.38 -16.11 -11.32
CA GLU A 154 -10.86 -17.48 -11.51
C GLU A 154 -10.30 -17.77 -12.93
N THR A 155 -10.00 -16.75 -13.74
CA THR A 155 -9.41 -16.91 -15.09
C THR A 155 -7.97 -17.44 -15.10
N THR A 156 -7.34 -17.68 -13.94
CA THR A 156 -5.99 -18.25 -13.85
C THR A 156 -5.95 -19.78 -13.84
N GLU A 157 -7.08 -20.50 -13.94
CA GLU A 157 -7.04 -21.94 -14.21
C GLU A 157 -6.91 -22.30 -15.71
N VAL A 158 -7.27 -21.39 -16.62
CA VAL A 158 -7.23 -21.71 -18.07
C VAL A 158 -5.80 -21.65 -18.63
N THR A 159 -4.90 -20.80 -18.10
CA THR A 159 -3.52 -20.69 -18.61
C THR A 159 -2.55 -21.76 -18.07
N SER A 160 -2.94 -22.58 -17.08
CA SER A 160 -2.12 -23.72 -16.61
C SER A 160 -2.62 -25.09 -17.09
N ARG A 161 -3.87 -25.24 -17.55
CA ARG A 161 -4.35 -26.52 -18.11
C ARG A 161 -4.13 -26.69 -19.62
N GLU A 162 -4.00 -25.61 -20.40
CA GLU A 162 -3.73 -25.72 -21.86
C GLU A 162 -2.25 -26.07 -22.18
N GLY A 163 -1.37 -26.13 -21.17
CA GLY A 163 0.02 -26.62 -21.31
C GLY A 163 0.20 -28.12 -21.04
N ARG A 164 -0.90 -28.86 -20.83
CA ARG A 164 -0.89 -30.32 -20.60
C ARG A 164 -1.99 -31.03 -21.41
N ALA A 165 -2.11 -30.67 -22.67
CA ALA A 165 -2.81 -31.44 -23.71
C ALA A 165 -1.83 -31.75 -24.84
#